data_AF-A0A0H1AUE8-F1
#
_entry.id   AF-A0A0H1AUE8-F1
#
_cell.length_a   1.000
_cell.length_b   1.000
_cell.length_c   1.000
_cell.angle_alpha   90.00
_cell.angle_beta   90.00
_cell.angle_gamma   90.00
#
_symmetry.space_group_name_H-M   'P 1'
#
loop_
_entity.id
_entity.type
_entity.pdbx_description
1 polymer ?
#
loop_
_entity_poly.entity_id
_entity_poly.type
_entity_poly.pdbx_seq_one_letter_code
_entity_poly.pdbx_strand_id
1 'polypeptide(L)'
;MSQMRRQDEVDLYAALRLAAADYRDADGNRGNGYWGGAAVVTGLLCGLGINEKRGYYLLMKWSAKGWIDFGMWAWGGWFTAEAPEGLSR
;
A
#
# COMPACT_ATOMS: atom_id res chain seq x y z
N MET A 1 4.14 -17.18 17.76
CA MET A 1 4.91 -16.23 16.91
C MET A 1 4.13 -15.65 15.71
N SER A 2 2.78 -15.73 15.68
CA SER A 2 1.98 -15.26 14.52
C SER A 2 1.42 -13.84 14.64
N GLN A 3 1.51 -13.21 15.81
CA GLN A 3 0.87 -11.92 16.08
C GLN A 3 1.62 -10.75 15.42
N MET A 4 2.96 -10.73 15.52
CA MET A 4 3.79 -9.64 14.99
C MET A 4 3.75 -9.56 13.45
N ARG A 5 3.74 -10.71 12.76
CA ARG A 5 3.62 -10.74 11.29
C ARG A 5 2.28 -10.18 10.81
N ARG A 6 1.20 -10.32 11.57
CA ARG A 6 -0.09 -9.75 11.16
C ARG A 6 -0.11 -8.23 11.27
N GLN A 7 0.66 -7.67 12.21
CA GLN A 7 0.73 -6.24 12.45
C GLN A 7 1.40 -5.49 11.28
N ASP A 8 2.51 -6.01 10.73
CA ASP A 8 3.15 -5.40 9.56
C ASP A 8 2.19 -5.25 8.36
N GLU A 9 1.30 -6.22 8.16
CA GLU A 9 0.32 -6.19 7.07
C GLU A 9 -0.72 -5.10 7.30
N VAL A 10 -1.20 -4.95 8.54
CA VAL A 10 -2.13 -3.90 8.96
C VAL A 10 -1.49 -2.52 8.84
N ASP A 11 -0.28 -2.35 9.38
CA ASP A 11 0.43 -1.08 9.42
C ASP A 11 0.78 -0.58 8.02
N LEU A 12 1.30 -1.47 7.17
CA LEU A 12 1.58 -1.14 5.78
C LEU A 12 0.32 -0.78 5.01
N TYR A 13 -0.78 -1.50 5.24
CA TYR A 13 -2.06 -1.24 4.58
C TYR A 13 -2.60 0.14 4.96
N ALA A 14 -2.59 0.46 6.26
CA ALA A 14 -3.01 1.76 6.77
C ALA A 14 -2.14 2.90 6.23
N ALA A 15 -0.82 2.73 6.22
CA ALA A 15 0.10 3.75 5.71
C ALA A 15 -0.10 4.02 4.21
N LEU A 16 -0.29 2.98 3.40
CA LEU A 16 -0.57 3.15 1.96
C LEU A 16 -1.95 3.76 1.72
N ARG A 17 -2.96 3.44 2.52
CA ARG A 17 -4.28 4.08 2.46
C ARG A 17 -4.21 5.57 2.76
N LEU A 18 -3.42 5.97 3.76
CA LEU A 18 -3.20 7.39 4.08
C LEU A 18 -2.44 8.10 2.95
N ALA A 19 -1.34 7.51 2.47
CA ALA A 19 -0.59 8.06 1.34
C ALA A 19 -1.45 8.20 0.07
N ALA A 20 -2.39 7.28 -0.13
CA ALA A 20 -3.35 7.33 -1.22
C ALA A 20 -4.42 8.41 -1.08
N ALA A 21 -4.83 8.74 0.15
CA ALA A 21 -5.79 9.80 0.43
C ALA A 21 -5.18 11.21 0.24
N ASP A 22 -3.87 11.32 0.46
CA ASP A 22 -3.12 12.57 0.30
C ASP A 22 -2.66 12.81 -1.14
N TYR A 23 -2.68 11.79 -2.00
CA TYR A 23 -2.29 11.96 -3.39
C TYR A 23 -3.24 12.86 -4.17
N ARG A 24 -2.63 13.79 -4.92
CA ARG A 24 -3.30 14.62 -5.90
C ARG A 24 -2.69 14.38 -7.28
N ASP A 25 -3.52 14.29 -8.30
CA ASP A 25 -3.04 14.27 -9.68
C ASP A 25 -2.45 15.63 -10.08
N ALA A 26 -1.93 15.71 -11.31
CA ALA A 26 -1.33 16.94 -11.84
C ALA A 26 -2.32 18.13 -11.87
N ASP A 27 -3.62 17.84 -11.87
CA ASP A 27 -4.70 18.83 -11.88
C ASP A 27 -5.19 19.18 -10.47
N GLY A 28 -4.56 18.61 -9.42
CA GLY A 28 -4.86 18.88 -8.03
C GLY A 28 -6.09 18.12 -7.49
N ASN A 29 -6.71 17.26 -8.30
CA ASN A 29 -7.81 16.40 -7.88
C ASN A 29 -7.27 15.26 -7.02
N ARG A 30 -8.03 14.85 -6.01
CA ARG A 30 -7.70 13.64 -5.25
C ARG A 30 -7.78 12.44 -6.20
N GLY A 31 -6.65 11.78 -6.42
CA GLY A 31 -6.62 10.56 -7.22
C GLY A 31 -7.34 9.43 -6.49
N ASN A 32 -8.03 8.57 -7.24
CA ASN A 32 -8.75 7.41 -6.73
C ASN A 32 -7.78 6.38 -6.11
N GLY A 33 -7.34 6.61 -4.88
CA GLY A 33 -6.64 5.60 -4.09
C GLY A 33 -5.21 5.28 -4.52
N TYR A 34 -4.51 6.17 -5.25
CA TYR A 34 -3.13 5.98 -5.69
C TYR A 34 -2.13 6.55 -4.66
N TRP A 35 -1.16 5.77 -4.18
CA TRP A 35 -0.19 6.20 -3.15
C TRP A 35 1.19 6.61 -3.66
N GLY A 36 1.42 6.71 -4.97
CA GLY A 36 2.74 7.06 -5.52
C GLY A 36 3.60 5.86 -5.93
N GLY A 37 4.76 6.14 -6.54
CA GLY A 37 5.71 5.15 -7.05
C GLY A 37 6.72 4.62 -6.02
N ALA A 38 7.74 3.90 -6.51
CA ALA A 38 8.73 3.16 -5.71
C ALA A 38 9.20 3.85 -4.42
N ALA A 39 9.58 5.13 -4.51
CA ALA A 39 10.15 5.88 -3.39
C ALA A 39 9.20 6.00 -2.19
N VAL A 40 7.89 6.13 -2.43
CA VAL A 40 6.89 6.20 -1.35
C VAL A 40 6.78 4.84 -0.65
N VAL A 41 6.67 3.76 -1.42
CA VAL A 41 6.61 2.40 -0.88
C VAL A 41 7.86 2.07 -0.06
N THR A 42 9.06 2.35 -0.59
CA THR A 42 10.31 2.11 0.13
C THR A 42 10.42 2.96 1.40
N GLY A 43 10.01 4.23 1.34
CA GLY A 43 10.01 5.13 2.50
C GLY A 43 9.08 4.64 3.61
N LEU A 44 7.88 4.18 3.28
CA LEU A 44 6.92 3.63 4.23
C LEU A 44 7.43 2.33 4.85
N LEU A 45 7.98 1.40 4.05
CA LEU A 45 8.55 0.16 4.56
C LEU A 45 9.69 0.42 5.55
N CYS A 46 10.58 1.38 5.23
CA CYS A 46 11.66 1.79 6.12
C CYS A 46 11.13 2.41 7.42
N GLY A 47 10.18 3.34 7.35
CA GLY A 47 9.60 4.00 8.51
C GLY A 47 8.84 3.06 9.45
N LEU A 48 8.24 1.99 8.91
CA LEU A 48 7.54 0.96 9.68
C LEU A 48 8.46 -0.19 10.15
N GLY A 49 9.75 -0.18 9.78
CA GLY A 49 10.68 -1.27 10.09
C GLY A 49 10.34 -2.59 9.38
N ILE A 50 9.58 -2.55 8.29
CA ILE A 50 9.16 -3.73 7.54
C ILE A 50 10.24 -4.08 6.51
N ASN A 51 10.69 -5.33 6.54
CA ASN A 51 11.65 -5.82 5.55
C ASN A 51 11.10 -5.69 4.13
N GLU A 52 11.94 -5.25 3.20
CA GLU A 52 11.55 -4.97 1.82
C GLU A 52 10.94 -6.18 1.09
N LYS A 53 11.53 -7.38 1.24
CA LYS A 53 10.99 -8.62 0.65
C LYS A 53 9.60 -8.95 1.20
N ARG A 54 9.38 -8.65 2.48
CA ARG A 54 8.08 -8.83 3.13
C ARG A 54 7.05 -7.83 2.62
N GLY A 55 7.44 -6.56 2.48
CA GLY A 55 6.61 -5.52 1.85
C GLY A 55 6.14 -5.91 0.46
N TYR A 56 7.07 -6.33 -0.41
CA TYR A 56 6.72 -6.78 -1.77
C TYR A 56 5.85 -8.03 -1.79
N TYR A 57 6.11 -9.00 -0.91
CA TYR A 57 5.24 -10.15 -0.77
C TYR A 57 3.80 -9.75 -0.41
N LEU A 58 3.62 -8.79 0.51
CA LEU A 58 2.30 -8.30 0.90
C LEU A 58 1.59 -7.58 -0.25
N LEU A 59 2.29 -6.73 -1.00
CA LEU A 59 1.75 -6.05 -2.18
C LEU A 59 1.32 -7.06 -3.25
N MET A 60 2.15 -8.05 -3.56
CA MET A 60 1.80 -9.12 -4.50
C MET A 60 0.60 -9.94 -4.01
N LYS A 61 0.54 -10.26 -2.71
CA LYS A 61 -0.58 -10.95 -2.08
C LYS A 61 -1.88 -10.14 -2.23
N TRP A 62 -1.84 -8.82 -2.03
CA TRP A 62 -3.02 -7.96 -2.18
C TRP A 62 -3.43 -7.78 -3.64
N SER A 63 -2.47 -7.71 -4.56
CA SER A 63 -2.75 -7.67 -6.00
C SER A 63 -3.44 -8.96 -6.47
N ALA A 64 -2.95 -10.13 -6.05
CA ALA A 64 -3.58 -11.41 -6.33
C ALA A 64 -5.00 -11.55 -5.75
N LYS A 65 -5.32 -10.78 -4.70
CA LYS A 65 -6.68 -10.70 -4.11
C LYS A 65 -7.58 -9.68 -4.78
N GLY A 66 -7.09 -8.96 -5.80
CA GLY A 66 -7.83 -7.88 -6.44
C GLY A 66 -7.95 -6.62 -5.60
N TRP A 67 -7.28 -6.51 -4.45
CA TRP A 67 -7.39 -5.34 -3.55
C TRP A 67 -6.60 -4.13 -4.06
N ILE A 68 -5.55 -4.39 -4.82
CA ILE A 68 -4.74 -3.34 -5.41
C ILE A 68 -4.44 -3.69 -6.86
N ASP A 69 -4.44 -2.67 -7.72
CA ASP A 69 -3.74 -2.76 -8.99
C ASP A 69 -2.33 -2.21 -8.75
N PHE A 70 -1.35 -3.12 -8.74
CA PHE A 70 0.03 -2.77 -8.46
C PHE A 70 0.82 -2.77 -9.77
N GLY A 71 1.05 -1.57 -10.30
CA GLY A 71 1.82 -1.34 -11.50
C GLY A 71 3.29 -1.66 -11.25
N MET A 72 3.68 -2.89 -11.58
CA MET A 72 5.05 -3.41 -11.39
C MET A 72 6.14 -2.55 -12.06
N TRP A 73 5.76 -1.77 -13.09
CA TRP A 73 6.65 -0.88 -13.85
C TRP A 73 6.87 0.49 -13.18
N ALA A 74 5.98 0.93 -12.29
CA ALA A 74 6.11 2.20 -11.54
C ALA A 74 6.30 2.00 -10.03
N TRP A 75 6.20 0.74 -9.55
CA TRP A 75 6.21 0.37 -8.13
C TRP A 75 5.23 1.20 -7.29
N GLY A 76 4.17 1.64 -7.94
CA GLY A 76 3.04 2.31 -7.36
C GLY A 76 1.78 1.52 -7.66
N GLY A 77 0.72 1.81 -6.93
CA GLY A 77 -0.55 1.15 -7.16
C GLY A 77 -1.71 1.98 -6.67
N TRP A 78 -2.90 1.53 -7.01
CA TRP A 78 -4.13 2.06 -6.46
C TRP A 78 -4.96 0.99 -5.79
N PHE A 79 -5.72 1.40 -4.78
CA PHE A 79 -6.74 0.53 -4.20
C PHE A 79 -7.91 0.37 -5.16
N THR A 80 -8.37 -0.85 -5.33
CA THR A 80 -9.60 -1.14 -6.09
C THR A 80 -10.83 -0.97 -5.20
N ALA A 81 -12.02 -1.04 -5.79
CA ALA A 81 -13.28 -1.05 -5.03
C ALA A 81 -13.42 -2.26 -4.08
N GLU A 82 -12.69 -3.36 -4.34
CA GLU A 82 -12.72 -4.58 -3.53
C GLU A 82 -11.75 -4.52 -2.33
N ALA A 83 -10.92 -3.48 -2.28
CA ALA A 83 -9.97 -3.28 -1.21
C ALA A 83 -10.70 -3.06 0.13
N PRO A 84 -10.43 -3.89 1.15
CA PRO A 84 -11.13 -3.78 2.42
C PRO A 84 -10.80 -2.44 3.10
N GLU A 85 -11.80 -1.60 3.33
CA GLU A 85 -11.59 -0.32 4.02
C GLU A 85 -11.03 -0.47 5.45
N GLY A 86 -11.20 -1.66 6.03
CA GLY A 86 -10.98 -1.93 7.45
C GLY A 86 -9.77 -2.78 7.83
N LEU A 87 -8.79 -3.01 6.95
CA LEU A 87 -7.51 -3.61 7.38
C LEU A 87 -6.65 -2.65 8.22
N SER A 88 -7.16 -1.44 8.48
CA SER A 88 -6.58 -0.34 9.26
C SER A 88 -7.17 -0.18 10.67
N ARG A 89 -8.05 -1.10 11.13
CA ARG A 89 -8.68 -1.06 12.47
C ARG A 89 -8.02 -2.00 13.47
#